data_AF-A0A4Q5VDT8-F1
#
_entry.id   AF-A0A4Q5VDT8-F1
#
_cell.length_a   1.000
_cell.length_b   1.000
_cell.length_c   1.000
_cell.angle_alpha   90.00
_cell.angle_beta   90.00
_cell.angle_gamma   90.00
#
_symmetry.space_group_name_H-M   'P 1'
#
loop_
_entity.id
_entity.type
_entity.pdbx_description
1 polymer ?
#
loop_
_entity_poly.entity_id
_entity_poly.type
_entity_poly.pdbx_seq_one_letter_code
_entity_poly.pdbx_strand_id
1 'polypeptide(L)'
;MQVPNAILVVAAEINIVLIISTVFFFVHARKLKSLVRRQQEKLLELLQVKKSTPEPPPPSVVTDYKTYLNRELDATSTQFSTESPGADIALELPDDSPVFQRILALRYAFLRAEELGTTEEIGTQAYWNIFQQTLTPLLSSSQSPLNVDNSDSEEELNTAKKRIENLEKFKRLFFDMEKQWKDAQANAQDYYGQLLELSEGVHDREAFNDVLQNYHGVYDSISQNITQVVQNTDSFDNKKIINITRQDPRAAEEIVKLRNVAADQHRIINNLQKKLEEATTAEEKEIVIVELQQQLQRQVRFVQESETCIQLLEDELAKAHEEIVLKDKTLDETSLLSEENQQIKSTLHNFTLESRDLLNSINELEEENDSLKQNMNQTAPIATHAVTKETVSDSNKIHTELSELKKQYAELEERYLDLKLSQL
;
A
#
# COMPACT_ATOMS: atom_id res chain seq x y z
N MET A 1 62.29 -10.04 -9.68
CA MET A 1 61.14 -10.33 -8.80
C MET A 1 60.25 -11.31 -9.52
N GLN A 2 60.21 -12.57 -9.08
CA GLN A 2 59.34 -13.60 -9.67
C GLN A 2 57.97 -13.46 -9.01
N VAL A 3 56.95 -13.13 -9.80
CA VAL A 3 55.58 -13.08 -9.30
C VAL A 3 55.16 -14.51 -8.98
N PRO A 4 54.67 -14.81 -7.76
CA PRO A 4 54.24 -16.15 -7.39
C PRO A 4 53.16 -16.66 -8.36
N ASN A 5 53.35 -17.86 -8.90
CA ASN A 5 52.40 -18.50 -9.83
C ASN A 5 50.96 -18.55 -9.26
N ALA A 6 50.80 -18.55 -7.93
CA ALA A 6 49.50 -18.48 -7.27
C ALA A 6 48.69 -17.21 -7.62
N ILE A 7 49.35 -16.06 -7.76
CA ILE A 7 48.67 -14.79 -8.10
C ILE A 7 48.13 -14.85 -9.54
N LEU A 8 48.85 -15.50 -10.45
CA LEU A 8 48.41 -15.68 -11.83
C LEU A 8 47.20 -16.62 -11.93
N VAL A 9 47.14 -17.67 -11.11
CA VAL A 9 45.99 -18.59 -11.07
C VAL A 9 44.75 -17.88 -10.53
N VAL A 10 44.87 -17.14 -9.43
CA VAL A 10 43.74 -16.37 -8.86
C VAL A 10 43.26 -15.29 -9.84
N ALA A 11 44.18 -14.58 -10.50
CA ALA A 11 43.82 -13.59 -11.51
C ALA A 11 43.12 -14.24 -12.72
N ALA A 12 43.53 -15.44 -13.12
CA ALA A 12 42.87 -16.18 -14.21
C ALA A 12 41.45 -16.61 -13.83
N GLU A 13 41.23 -17.11 -12.61
CA GLU A 13 39.90 -17.50 -12.13
C GLU A 13 38.93 -16.31 -12.07
N ILE A 14 39.38 -15.15 -11.56
CA ILE A 14 38.56 -13.94 -11.52
C ILE A 14 38.17 -13.49 -12.94
N ASN A 15 39.10 -13.53 -13.89
CA ASN A 15 38.81 -13.18 -15.28
C ASN A 15 37.80 -14.15 -15.92
N ILE A 16 37.88 -15.45 -15.62
CA ILE A 16 36.93 -16.44 -16.14
C ILE A 16 35.52 -16.17 -15.59
N VAL A 17 35.39 -15.89 -14.29
CA VAL A 17 34.09 -15.56 -13.68
C VAL A 17 33.50 -14.28 -14.29
N LEU A 18 34.33 -13.28 -14.55
CA LEU A 18 33.91 -12.01 -15.15
C LEU A 18 33.46 -12.21 -16.62
N ILE A 19 34.15 -13.06 -17.37
CA ILE A 19 33.73 -13.44 -18.73
C ILE A 19 32.38 -14.19 -18.71
N ILE A 20 32.18 -15.13 -17.78
CA ILE A 20 30.91 -15.85 -17.64
C ILE A 20 29.77 -14.88 -17.29
N SER A 21 30.02 -13.94 -16.38
CA SER A 21 29.05 -12.91 -15.99
C SER A 21 28.66 -12.02 -17.17
N THR A 22 29.63 -11.54 -17.96
CA THR A 22 29.36 -10.70 -19.13
C THR A 22 28.57 -11.44 -20.22
N VAL A 23 28.86 -12.73 -20.44
CA VAL A 23 28.09 -13.58 -21.37
C VAL A 23 26.65 -13.75 -20.87
N PHE A 24 26.45 -13.97 -19.57
CA PHE A 24 25.12 -14.09 -18.97
C PHE A 24 24.30 -12.80 -19.14
N PHE A 25 24.89 -11.65 -18.83
CA PHE A 25 24.25 -10.34 -19.06
C PHE A 25 23.90 -10.11 -20.52
N PHE A 26 24.77 -10.52 -21.45
CA PHE A 26 24.52 -10.38 -22.88
C PHE A 26 23.33 -11.24 -23.36
N VAL A 27 23.21 -12.48 -22.86
CA VAL A 27 22.05 -13.34 -23.14
C VAL A 27 20.77 -12.75 -22.56
N HIS A 28 20.83 -12.21 -21.34
CA HIS A 28 19.67 -11.58 -20.70
C HIS A 28 19.23 -10.31 -21.45
N ALA A 29 20.18 -9.48 -21.89
CA ALA A 29 19.91 -8.30 -22.71
C ALA A 29 19.27 -8.65 -24.06
N ARG A 30 19.67 -9.77 -24.67
CA ARG A 30 19.03 -10.27 -25.90
C ARG A 30 17.59 -10.74 -25.66
N LYS A 31 17.33 -11.44 -24.55
CA LYS A 31 15.96 -11.83 -24.16
C LYS A 31 15.08 -10.61 -23.90
N LEU A 32 15.59 -9.61 -23.18
CA LEU A 32 14.87 -8.36 -22.93
C LEU A 32 14.52 -7.64 -24.24
N LYS A 33 15.48 -7.52 -25.18
CA LYS A 33 15.22 -6.92 -26.50
C LYS A 33 14.12 -7.66 -27.27
N SER A 34 14.07 -8.99 -27.19
CA SER A 34 12.99 -9.77 -27.82
C SER A 34 11.63 -9.51 -27.17
N LEU A 35 11.59 -9.31 -25.86
CA LEU A 35 10.35 -9.06 -25.11
C LEU A 35 9.82 -7.65 -25.40
N VAL A 36 10.71 -6.65 -25.44
CA VAL A 36 10.40 -5.28 -25.86
C VAL A 36 9.87 -5.25 -27.28
N ARG A 37 10.47 -5.98 -28.23
CA ARG A 37 9.95 -6.07 -29.61
C ARG A 37 8.55 -6.65 -29.67
N ARG A 38 8.26 -7.70 -28.91
CA ARG A 38 6.89 -8.27 -28.82
C ARG A 38 5.88 -7.29 -28.23
N GLN A 39 6.29 -6.48 -27.26
CA GLN A 39 5.43 -5.45 -26.68
C GLN A 39 5.21 -4.28 -27.67
N GLN A 40 6.23 -3.89 -28.42
CA GLN A 40 6.12 -2.89 -29.49
C GLN A 40 5.22 -3.36 -30.63
N GLU A 41 5.30 -4.64 -31.03
CA GLU A 41 4.39 -5.24 -32.01
C GLU A 41 2.94 -5.22 -31.52
N LYS A 42 2.68 -5.57 -30.26
CA LYS A 42 1.34 -5.47 -29.66
C LYS A 42 0.81 -4.03 -29.60
N LEU A 43 1.66 -3.06 -29.29
CA LEU A 43 1.28 -1.64 -29.31
C LEU A 43 0.96 -1.14 -30.72
N LEU A 44 1.74 -1.58 -31.72
CA LEU A 44 1.47 -1.27 -33.13
C LEU A 44 0.18 -1.92 -33.63
N GLU A 45 -0.11 -3.15 -33.21
CA GLU A 45 -1.36 -3.85 -33.52
C GLU A 45 -2.56 -3.09 -32.92
N LEU A 46 -2.48 -2.66 -31.65
CA LEU A 46 -3.53 -1.84 -31.02
C LEU A 46 -3.69 -0.47 -31.70
N LEU A 47 -2.59 0.17 -32.13
CA LEU A 47 -2.65 1.42 -32.88
C LEU A 47 -3.23 1.23 -34.29
N GLN A 48 -2.94 0.12 -34.97
CA GLN A 48 -3.54 -0.20 -36.25
C GLN A 48 -5.03 -0.50 -36.11
N VAL A 49 -5.45 -1.25 -35.08
CA VAL A 49 -6.87 -1.49 -34.75
C VAL A 49 -7.60 -0.16 -34.45
N LYS A 50 -6.94 0.77 -33.76
CA LYS A 50 -7.48 2.12 -33.53
C LYS A 50 -7.58 2.95 -34.81
N LYS A 51 -6.64 2.77 -35.77
CA LYS A 51 -6.62 3.50 -37.05
C LYS A 51 -7.56 2.89 -38.10
N SER A 52 -7.92 1.62 -37.97
CA SER A 52 -8.92 0.94 -38.83
C SER A 52 -10.34 1.01 -38.27
N THR A 53 -10.53 1.60 -37.08
CA THR A 53 -11.86 1.98 -36.59
C THR A 53 -12.23 3.32 -37.23
N PRO A 54 -13.22 3.39 -38.15
CA PRO A 54 -13.61 4.64 -38.79
C PRO A 54 -14.06 5.63 -37.73
N GLU A 55 -13.38 6.78 -37.72
CA GLU A 55 -13.75 7.96 -36.96
C GLU A 55 -15.20 8.36 -37.33
N PRO A 56 -16.14 8.41 -36.37
CA PRO A 56 -17.50 8.83 -36.66
C PRO A 56 -17.49 10.29 -37.13
N PRO A 57 -18.24 10.65 -38.19
CA PRO A 57 -18.25 12.01 -38.70
C PRO A 57 -18.75 13.00 -37.64
N PRO A 58 -18.29 14.26 -37.67
CA PRO A 58 -18.74 15.29 -36.73
C PRO A 58 -20.27 15.44 -36.81
N PRO A 59 -21.02 15.46 -35.69
CA PRO A 59 -22.46 15.47 -35.72
C PRO A 59 -22.98 16.84 -36.16
N SER A 60 -23.19 16.99 -37.48
CA SER A 60 -23.93 18.09 -38.08
C SER A 60 -25.30 17.59 -38.55
N VAL A 61 -26.14 17.11 -37.65
CA VAL A 61 -27.60 17.03 -37.86
C VAL A 61 -28.24 17.13 -36.48
N VAL A 62 -29.27 17.96 -36.34
CA VAL A 62 -30.15 17.98 -35.17
C VAL A 62 -30.81 16.61 -35.08
N THR A 63 -30.14 15.64 -34.45
CA THR A 63 -30.75 14.36 -34.12
C THR A 63 -31.77 14.66 -33.04
N ASP A 64 -33.03 14.39 -33.35
CA ASP A 64 -34.11 14.36 -32.38
C ASP A 64 -33.63 13.65 -31.11
N TYR A 65 -33.81 14.28 -29.95
CA TYR A 65 -33.20 13.85 -28.68
C TYR A 65 -33.49 12.37 -28.38
N LYS A 66 -34.69 11.94 -28.75
CA LYS A 66 -35.14 10.56 -28.68
C LYS A 66 -34.29 9.58 -29.50
N THR A 67 -33.85 9.99 -30.68
CA THR A 67 -32.97 9.17 -31.54
C THR A 67 -31.57 9.04 -30.94
N TYR A 68 -31.06 10.11 -30.31
CA TYR A 68 -29.79 10.06 -29.59
C TYR A 68 -29.87 9.08 -28.41
N LEU A 69 -30.96 9.14 -27.66
CA LEU A 69 -31.16 8.33 -26.47
C LEU A 69 -31.30 6.84 -26.78
N ASN A 70 -32.06 6.49 -27.83
CA ASN A 70 -32.18 5.11 -28.29
C ASN A 70 -30.83 4.52 -28.70
N ARG A 71 -29.98 5.32 -29.36
CA ARG A 71 -28.62 4.91 -29.74
C ARG A 71 -27.75 4.63 -28.52
N GLU A 72 -27.82 5.47 -27.50
CA GLU A 72 -27.07 5.27 -26.24
C GLU A 72 -27.58 4.07 -25.44
N LEU A 73 -28.89 3.80 -25.47
CA LEU A 73 -29.52 2.65 -24.83
C LEU A 73 -29.06 1.34 -25.50
N ASP A 74 -29.05 1.28 -26.83
CA ASP A 74 -28.55 0.15 -27.62
C ASP A 74 -27.05 -0.09 -27.40
N ALA A 75 -26.25 0.98 -27.37
CA ALA A 75 -24.82 0.89 -27.11
C ALA A 75 -24.53 0.34 -25.71
N THR A 76 -25.26 0.81 -24.69
CA THR A 76 -25.11 0.36 -23.30
C THR A 76 -25.55 -1.10 -23.14
N SER A 77 -26.64 -1.50 -23.80
CA SER A 77 -27.12 -2.89 -23.82
C SER A 77 -26.15 -3.86 -24.51
N THR A 78 -25.53 -3.42 -25.62
CA THR A 78 -24.51 -4.20 -26.34
C THR A 78 -23.25 -4.40 -25.48
N GLN A 79 -22.82 -3.33 -24.79
CA GLN A 79 -21.67 -3.39 -23.89
C GLN A 79 -21.92 -4.31 -22.70
N PHE A 80 -23.11 -4.25 -22.11
CA PHE A 80 -23.52 -5.16 -21.04
C PHE A 80 -23.58 -6.61 -21.49
N SER A 81 -24.15 -6.88 -22.67
CA SER A 81 -24.23 -8.23 -23.25
C SER A 81 -22.85 -8.85 -23.53
N THR A 82 -21.83 -8.01 -23.76
CA THR A 82 -20.43 -8.43 -23.93
C THR A 82 -19.83 -8.88 -22.59
N GLU A 83 -20.16 -8.20 -21.49
CA GLU A 83 -19.67 -8.48 -20.14
C GLU A 83 -20.45 -9.58 -19.41
N SER A 84 -21.74 -9.75 -19.74
CA SER A 84 -22.67 -10.71 -19.14
C SER A 84 -23.57 -11.38 -20.18
N PRO A 85 -23.07 -12.40 -20.91
CA PRO A 85 -23.89 -13.11 -21.89
C PRO A 85 -25.04 -13.87 -21.20
N GLY A 86 -26.28 -13.48 -21.50
CA GLY A 86 -27.50 -14.14 -21.01
C GLY A 86 -28.15 -13.51 -19.77
N ALA A 87 -27.59 -12.43 -19.23
CA ALA A 87 -28.27 -11.62 -18.22
C ALA A 87 -29.10 -10.52 -18.89
N ASP A 88 -30.29 -10.26 -18.38
CA ASP A 88 -31.11 -9.13 -18.83
C ASP A 88 -30.69 -7.87 -18.05
N ILE A 89 -30.31 -6.83 -18.78
CA ILE A 89 -29.92 -5.52 -18.23
C ILE A 89 -31.08 -4.79 -17.54
N ALA A 90 -32.33 -5.18 -17.84
CA ALA A 90 -33.53 -4.61 -17.23
C ALA A 90 -33.95 -5.26 -15.91
N LEU A 91 -33.33 -6.39 -15.53
CA LEU A 91 -33.56 -7.09 -14.27
C LEU A 91 -32.54 -6.62 -13.21
N GLU A 92 -32.95 -6.58 -11.94
CA GLU A 92 -32.08 -6.19 -10.83
C GLU A 92 -30.87 -7.14 -10.78
N LEU A 93 -29.66 -6.59 -10.96
CA LEU A 93 -28.44 -7.36 -10.82
C LEU A 93 -28.21 -7.71 -9.34
N PRO A 94 -27.78 -8.94 -9.01
CA PRO A 94 -27.39 -9.30 -7.65
C PRO A 94 -26.26 -8.40 -7.13
N ASP A 95 -26.24 -8.14 -5.81
CA ASP A 95 -25.20 -7.31 -5.17
C ASP A 95 -23.77 -7.86 -5.32
N ASP A 96 -23.65 -9.16 -5.64
CA ASP A 96 -22.40 -9.88 -5.90
C ASP A 96 -21.88 -9.70 -7.34
N SER A 97 -22.60 -8.94 -8.19
CA SER A 97 -22.18 -8.66 -9.56
C SER A 97 -20.99 -7.68 -9.63
N PRO A 98 -20.06 -7.88 -10.59
CA PRO A 98 -18.92 -6.98 -10.81
C PRO A 98 -19.34 -5.51 -10.88
N VAL A 99 -18.56 -4.62 -10.26
CA VAL A 99 -18.84 -3.17 -10.17
C VAL A 99 -19.16 -2.56 -11.54
N PHE A 100 -18.43 -2.97 -12.58
CA PHE A 100 -18.64 -2.47 -13.93
C PHE A 100 -20.03 -2.85 -14.50
N GLN A 101 -20.53 -4.04 -14.22
CA GLN A 101 -21.85 -4.49 -14.67
C GLN A 101 -22.96 -3.72 -13.95
N ARG A 102 -22.79 -3.43 -12.65
CA ARG A 102 -23.71 -2.56 -11.90
C ARG A 102 -23.74 -1.13 -12.45
N ILE A 103 -22.58 -0.58 -12.82
CA ILE A 103 -22.50 0.74 -13.46
C ILE A 103 -23.24 0.76 -14.79
N LEU A 104 -23.08 -0.28 -15.63
CA LEU A 104 -23.76 -0.38 -16.92
C LEU A 104 -25.28 -0.53 -16.76
N ALA A 105 -25.73 -1.34 -15.80
CA ALA A 105 -27.15 -1.50 -15.49
C ALA A 105 -27.78 -0.20 -14.94
N LEU A 106 -27.07 0.53 -14.07
CA LEU A 106 -27.51 1.83 -13.58
C LEU A 106 -27.61 2.85 -14.72
N ARG A 107 -26.58 2.95 -15.57
CA ARG A 107 -26.60 3.83 -16.75
C ARG A 107 -27.81 3.51 -17.64
N TYR A 108 -28.06 2.23 -17.91
CA TYR A 108 -29.21 1.80 -18.69
C TYR A 108 -30.55 2.20 -18.07
N ALA A 109 -30.69 2.05 -16.75
CA ALA A 109 -31.92 2.43 -16.05
C ALA A 109 -32.17 3.94 -16.08
N PHE A 110 -31.13 4.77 -15.96
CA PHE A 110 -31.24 6.22 -16.11
C PHE A 110 -31.62 6.63 -17.55
N LEU A 111 -30.97 6.05 -18.56
CA LEU A 111 -31.29 6.34 -19.97
C LEU A 111 -32.72 5.92 -20.32
N ARG A 112 -33.20 4.80 -19.77
CA ARG A 112 -34.58 4.34 -19.96
C ARG A 112 -35.60 5.23 -19.25
N ALA A 113 -35.30 5.70 -18.04
CA ALA A 113 -36.14 6.67 -17.33
C ALA A 113 -36.24 7.98 -18.13
N GLU A 114 -35.13 8.41 -18.72
CA GLU A 114 -35.07 9.59 -19.57
C GLU A 114 -35.86 9.40 -20.88
N GLU A 115 -35.87 8.20 -21.45
CA GLU A 115 -36.61 7.89 -22.68
C GLU A 115 -38.10 7.99 -22.45
N LEU A 116 -38.56 7.42 -21.34
CA LEU A 116 -39.94 7.53 -20.90
C LEU A 116 -40.30 8.98 -20.54
N GLY A 117 -39.35 9.76 -20.04
CA GLY A 117 -39.54 11.20 -19.81
C GLY A 117 -39.79 11.98 -21.10
N THR A 118 -39.23 11.56 -22.25
CA THR A 118 -39.43 12.24 -23.54
C THR A 118 -40.86 12.14 -24.10
N THR A 119 -41.73 11.33 -23.50
CA THR A 119 -43.14 11.23 -23.93
C THR A 119 -44.04 12.30 -23.34
N GLU A 120 -43.59 13.02 -22.31
CA GLU A 120 -44.34 14.06 -21.60
C GLU A 120 -43.67 15.43 -21.76
N GLU A 121 -44.43 16.52 -21.58
CA GLU A 121 -43.87 17.87 -21.63
C GLU A 121 -42.92 18.14 -20.48
N ILE A 122 -41.73 18.65 -20.80
CA ILE A 122 -40.64 18.92 -19.85
C ILE A 122 -41.15 19.83 -18.71
N GLY A 123 -40.99 19.37 -17.47
CA GLY A 123 -41.32 20.15 -16.27
C GLY A 123 -42.75 19.98 -15.75
N THR A 124 -43.59 19.15 -16.40
CA THR A 124 -44.89 18.77 -15.83
C THR A 124 -44.74 17.80 -14.65
N GLN A 125 -45.75 17.75 -13.78
CA GLN A 125 -45.78 16.77 -12.68
C GLN A 125 -45.81 15.32 -13.22
N ALA A 126 -46.43 15.09 -14.38
CA ALA A 126 -46.45 13.79 -15.06
C ALA A 126 -45.03 13.34 -15.47
N TYR A 127 -44.22 14.25 -16.02
CA TYR A 127 -42.80 14.02 -16.31
C TYR A 127 -42.04 13.55 -15.06
N TRP A 128 -42.13 14.28 -13.95
CA TRP A 128 -41.44 13.89 -12.71
C TRP A 128 -41.98 12.60 -12.08
N ASN A 129 -43.27 12.31 -12.22
CA ASN A 129 -43.86 11.05 -11.75
C ASN A 129 -43.29 9.84 -12.51
N ILE A 130 -42.96 9.98 -13.79
CA ILE A 130 -42.31 8.92 -14.58
C ILE A 130 -40.90 8.63 -14.05
N PHE A 131 -40.10 9.67 -13.78
CA PHE A 131 -38.78 9.49 -13.15
C PHE A 131 -38.89 8.89 -11.75
N GLN A 132 -39.84 9.36 -10.96
CA GLN A 132 -40.09 8.79 -9.64
C GLN A 132 -40.44 7.30 -9.76
N GLN A 133 -41.39 6.93 -10.61
CA GLN A 133 -41.81 5.52 -10.75
C GLN A 133 -40.69 4.61 -11.27
N THR A 134 -39.85 5.10 -12.18
CA THR A 134 -38.78 4.31 -12.83
C THR A 134 -37.50 4.24 -12.00
N LEU A 135 -37.15 5.28 -11.25
CA LEU A 135 -35.94 5.34 -10.43
C LEU A 135 -36.18 4.94 -8.96
N THR A 136 -37.43 4.96 -8.47
CA THR A 136 -37.75 4.50 -7.10
C THR A 136 -37.26 3.09 -6.83
N PRO A 137 -37.42 2.08 -7.72
CA PRO A 137 -36.89 0.74 -7.46
C PRO A 137 -35.37 0.71 -7.21
N LEU A 138 -34.59 1.53 -7.93
CA LEU A 138 -33.13 1.64 -7.76
C LEU A 138 -32.75 2.28 -6.42
N LEU A 139 -33.57 3.22 -5.94
CA LEU A 139 -33.39 3.88 -4.64
C LEU A 139 -33.88 2.99 -3.49
N SER A 140 -34.92 2.20 -3.73
CA SER A 140 -35.44 1.18 -2.82
C SER A 140 -34.52 -0.04 -2.72
N SER A 141 -33.60 -0.29 -3.65
CA SER A 141 -32.57 -1.34 -3.46
C SER A 141 -31.49 -0.90 -2.46
N SER A 142 -31.25 0.41 -2.31
CA SER A 142 -30.48 1.00 -1.20
C SER A 142 -31.26 1.06 0.11
N GLN A 143 -32.59 0.96 0.04
CA GLN A 143 -33.49 0.94 1.17
C GLN A 143 -34.40 -0.27 1.02
N SER A 144 -33.81 -1.47 1.07
CA SER A 144 -34.60 -2.64 1.44
C SER A 144 -35.39 -2.22 2.69
N PRO A 145 -36.73 -2.35 2.69
CA PRO A 145 -37.47 -2.22 3.92
C PRO A 145 -36.81 -3.19 4.87
N LEU A 146 -36.44 -2.65 6.03
CA LEU A 146 -36.00 -3.36 7.22
C LEU A 146 -37.02 -4.46 7.58
N ASN A 147 -37.05 -5.55 6.81
CA ASN A 147 -37.15 -6.89 7.34
C ASN A 147 -35.78 -7.18 7.93
N VAL A 148 -35.50 -6.44 9.00
CA VAL A 148 -34.58 -6.84 10.04
C VAL A 148 -35.20 -8.12 10.55
N ASP A 149 -34.62 -9.24 10.13
CA ASP A 149 -34.55 -10.36 11.05
C ASP A 149 -33.89 -9.80 12.31
N ASN A 150 -34.71 -9.50 13.32
CA ASN A 150 -34.28 -8.88 14.58
C ASN A 150 -33.24 -9.73 15.31
N SER A 151 -32.96 -10.96 14.86
CA SER A 151 -31.90 -11.80 15.42
C SER A 151 -30.51 -11.21 15.23
N ASP A 152 -30.11 -10.80 14.03
CA ASP A 152 -28.69 -10.54 13.74
C ASP A 152 -28.24 -9.18 14.28
N SER A 153 -29.09 -8.16 14.16
CA SER A 153 -28.83 -6.85 14.79
C SER A 153 -28.91 -6.91 16.32
N GLU A 154 -29.77 -7.77 16.89
CA GLU A 154 -29.84 -7.98 18.34
C GLU A 154 -28.67 -8.81 18.85
N GLU A 155 -28.16 -9.77 18.08
CA GLU A 155 -26.94 -10.52 18.36
C GLU A 155 -25.68 -9.65 18.29
N GLU A 156 -25.56 -8.79 17.29
CA GLU A 156 -24.46 -7.81 17.20
C GLU A 156 -24.51 -6.80 18.34
N LEU A 157 -25.70 -6.31 18.69
CA LEU A 157 -25.91 -5.37 19.78
C LEU A 157 -25.67 -6.04 21.15
N ASN A 158 -26.03 -7.31 21.31
CA ASN A 158 -25.68 -8.12 22.48
C ASN A 158 -24.18 -8.42 22.55
N THR A 159 -23.52 -8.63 21.42
CA THR A 159 -22.07 -8.83 21.34
C THR A 159 -21.33 -7.53 21.69
N ALA A 160 -21.80 -6.39 21.19
CA ALA A 160 -21.30 -5.08 21.54
C ALA A 160 -21.51 -4.77 23.03
N LYS A 161 -22.70 -5.06 23.59
CA LYS A 161 -22.98 -4.94 25.03
C LYS A 161 -22.06 -5.82 25.87
N LYS A 162 -21.86 -7.09 25.51
CA LYS A 162 -20.91 -8.00 26.19
C LYS A 162 -19.47 -7.48 26.10
N ARG A 163 -19.08 -6.91 24.96
CA ARG A 163 -17.76 -6.30 24.80
C ARG A 163 -17.59 -5.08 25.71
N ILE A 164 -18.60 -4.22 25.81
CA ILE A 164 -18.60 -3.07 26.71
C ILE A 164 -18.51 -3.54 28.16
N GLU A 165 -19.34 -4.51 28.57
CA GLU A 165 -19.29 -5.06 29.94
C GLU A 165 -17.93 -5.69 30.26
N ASN A 166 -17.33 -6.41 29.30
CA ASN A 166 -15.98 -6.95 29.45
C ASN A 166 -14.94 -5.84 29.56
N LEU A 167 -15.03 -4.79 28.74
CA LEU A 167 -14.13 -3.64 28.84
C LEU A 167 -14.27 -2.91 30.17
N GLU A 168 -15.48 -2.83 30.73
CA GLU A 168 -15.70 -2.27 32.07
C GLU A 168 -15.12 -3.17 33.17
N LYS A 169 -15.23 -4.50 33.05
CA LYS A 169 -14.57 -5.46 33.95
C LYS A 169 -13.06 -5.34 33.86
N PHE A 170 -12.50 -5.26 32.65
CA PHE A 170 -11.07 -5.01 32.46
C PHE A 170 -10.66 -3.68 33.07
N LYS A 171 -11.42 -2.60 32.86
CA LYS A 171 -11.16 -1.29 33.46
C LYS A 171 -11.12 -1.38 35.00
N ARG A 172 -12.07 -2.08 35.62
CA ARG A 172 -12.05 -2.31 37.08
C ARG A 172 -10.83 -3.13 37.50
N LEU A 173 -10.52 -4.21 36.79
CA LEU A 173 -9.34 -5.04 37.07
C LEU A 173 -8.03 -4.26 36.92
N PHE A 174 -7.94 -3.38 35.92
CA PHE A 174 -6.81 -2.49 35.71
C PHE A 174 -6.67 -1.50 36.87
N PHE A 175 -7.75 -0.89 37.33
CA PHE A 175 -7.69 -0.01 38.50
C PHE A 175 -7.35 -0.76 39.78
N ASP A 176 -7.86 -1.97 39.97
CA ASP A 176 -7.51 -2.81 41.12
C ASP A 176 -6.03 -3.23 41.06
N MET A 177 -5.52 -3.57 39.88
CA MET A 177 -4.11 -3.91 39.67
C MET A 177 -3.21 -2.68 39.84
N GLU A 178 -3.62 -1.50 39.36
CA GLU A 178 -2.91 -0.24 39.57
C GLU A 178 -2.86 0.12 41.06
N LYS A 179 -3.96 -0.10 41.78
CA LYS A 179 -4.01 0.08 43.23
C LYS A 179 -3.08 -0.90 43.94
N GLN A 180 -3.16 -2.19 43.62
CA GLN A 180 -2.27 -3.21 44.17
C GLN A 180 -0.80 -2.92 43.85
N TRP A 181 -0.51 -2.41 42.66
CA TRP A 181 0.83 -1.99 42.26
C TRP A 181 1.32 -0.81 43.12
N LYS A 182 0.49 0.22 43.31
CA LYS A 182 0.82 1.35 44.20
C LYS A 182 1.03 0.90 45.65
N ASP A 183 0.18 0.02 46.15
CA ASP A 183 0.30 -0.54 47.50
C ASP A 183 1.58 -1.39 47.63
N ALA A 184 1.91 -2.20 46.62
CA ALA A 184 3.15 -2.97 46.57
C ALA A 184 4.39 -2.07 46.47
N GLN A 185 4.33 -0.98 45.71
CA GLN A 185 5.39 0.01 45.61
C GLN A 185 5.63 0.71 46.95
N ALA A 186 4.56 1.12 47.65
CA ALA A 186 4.67 1.70 48.98
C ALA A 186 5.28 0.72 49.99
N ASN A 187 4.80 -0.54 50.00
CA ASN A 187 5.36 -1.58 50.86
C ASN A 187 6.84 -1.88 50.55
N ALA A 188 7.23 -1.89 49.26
CA ALA A 188 8.62 -2.08 48.86
C ALA A 188 9.51 -0.92 49.34
N GLN A 189 9.00 0.30 49.32
CA GLN A 189 9.70 1.48 49.83
C GLN A 189 9.83 1.46 51.36
N ASP A 190 8.81 0.96 52.06
CA ASP A 190 8.87 0.73 53.51
C ASP A 190 9.89 -0.36 53.88
N TYR A 191 9.91 -1.49 53.16
CA TYR A 191 10.91 -2.54 53.36
C TYR A 191 12.32 -2.07 53.03
N TYR A 192 12.48 -1.22 52.02
CA TYR A 192 13.75 -0.56 51.72
C TYR A 192 14.21 0.31 52.90
N GLY A 193 13.32 1.11 53.48
CA GLY A 193 13.61 1.89 54.69
C GLY A 193 14.01 1.02 55.88
N GLN A 194 13.29 -0.07 56.13
CA GLN A 194 13.61 -1.03 57.20
C GLN A 194 14.96 -1.73 56.97
N LEU A 195 15.30 -2.09 55.73
CA LEU A 195 16.60 -2.66 55.37
C LEU A 195 17.74 -1.66 55.53
N LEU A 196 17.48 -0.38 55.21
CA LEU A 196 18.43 0.71 55.43
C LEU A 196 18.69 0.92 56.94
N GLU A 197 17.66 0.81 57.77
CA GLU A 197 17.78 0.88 59.24
C GLU A 197 18.53 -0.34 59.79
N LEU A 198 18.27 -1.55 59.27
CA LEU A 198 18.98 -2.78 59.65
C LEU A 198 20.45 -2.79 59.18
N SER A 199 20.81 -1.97 58.18
CA SER A 199 22.17 -1.86 57.65
C SER A 199 23.19 -1.39 58.70
N GLU A 200 22.74 -0.78 59.80
CA GLU A 200 23.60 -0.36 60.91
C GLU A 200 24.33 -1.52 61.61
N GLY A 201 23.81 -2.75 61.51
CA GLY A 201 24.42 -3.94 62.12
C GLY A 201 25.34 -4.77 61.20
N VAL A 202 25.50 -4.40 59.93
CA VAL A 202 26.20 -5.21 58.92
C VAL A 202 27.69 -4.85 58.88
N HIS A 203 28.57 -5.88 58.89
CA HIS A 203 30.04 -5.73 58.92
C HIS A 203 30.61 -5.00 57.69
N ASP A 204 29.94 -5.08 56.54
CA ASP A 204 30.35 -4.44 55.29
C ASP A 204 29.20 -3.55 54.77
N ARG A 205 29.04 -2.41 55.44
CA ARG A 205 27.91 -1.48 55.24
C ARG A 205 27.92 -0.80 53.87
N GLU A 206 29.11 -0.55 53.32
CA GLU A 206 29.28 0.16 52.05
C GLU A 206 28.84 -0.73 50.88
N ALA A 207 29.34 -1.98 50.82
CA ALA A 207 28.93 -2.95 49.82
C ALA A 207 27.43 -3.32 49.91
N PHE A 208 26.89 -3.39 51.13
CA PHE A 208 25.46 -3.67 51.34
C PHE A 208 24.57 -2.52 50.85
N ASN A 209 24.94 -1.27 51.14
CA ASN A 209 24.19 -0.10 50.68
C ASN A 209 24.27 0.06 49.16
N ASP A 210 25.41 -0.23 48.53
CA ASP A 210 25.55 -0.20 47.07
C ASP A 210 24.62 -1.21 46.38
N VAL A 211 24.51 -2.43 46.91
CA VAL A 211 23.60 -3.45 46.36
C VAL A 211 22.13 -3.04 46.56
N LEU A 212 21.78 -2.47 47.72
CA LEU A 212 20.43 -1.97 48.01
C LEU A 212 20.06 -0.79 47.10
N GLN A 213 20.97 0.15 46.90
CA GLN A 213 20.76 1.31 46.03
C GLN A 213 20.60 0.88 44.56
N ASN A 214 21.39 -0.09 44.10
CA ASN A 214 21.24 -0.68 42.78
C ASN A 214 19.90 -1.41 42.62
N TYR A 215 19.46 -2.17 43.62
CA TYR A 215 18.16 -2.84 43.62
C TYR A 215 17.00 -1.83 43.53
N HIS A 216 17.06 -0.75 44.31
CA HIS A 216 16.06 0.31 44.28
C HIS A 216 16.04 1.04 42.92
N GLY A 217 17.22 1.32 42.34
CA GLY A 217 17.33 1.92 41.01
C GLY A 217 16.74 1.04 39.90
N VAL A 218 16.91 -0.28 39.96
CA VAL A 218 16.28 -1.23 39.02
C VAL A 218 14.76 -1.22 39.18
N TYR A 219 14.27 -1.17 40.42
CA TYR A 219 12.84 -1.14 40.71
C TYR A 219 12.18 0.16 40.22
N ASP A 220 12.80 1.31 40.47
CA ASP A 220 12.32 2.61 40.01
C ASP A 220 12.34 2.73 38.48
N SER A 221 13.38 2.19 37.84
CA SER A 221 13.47 2.11 36.37
C SER A 221 12.33 1.26 35.77
N ILE A 222 12.00 0.12 36.38
CA ILE A 222 10.88 -0.72 35.94
C ILE A 222 9.55 0.03 36.13
N SER A 223 9.37 0.71 37.27
CA SER A 223 8.18 1.53 37.56
C SER A 223 7.99 2.66 36.56
N GLN A 224 9.07 3.34 36.16
CA GLN A 224 9.05 4.40 35.15
C GLN A 224 8.71 3.85 33.75
N ASN A 225 9.28 2.70 33.36
CA ASN A 225 8.96 2.07 32.08
C ASN A 225 7.49 1.66 32.00
N ILE A 226 6.93 1.06 33.06
CA ILE A 226 5.51 0.72 33.12
C ILE A 226 4.64 1.98 33.02
N THR A 227 5.00 3.04 33.73
CA THR A 227 4.25 4.30 33.70
C THR A 227 4.30 5.00 32.34
N GLN A 228 5.46 4.99 31.65
CA GLN A 228 5.61 5.54 30.30
C GLN A 228 4.79 4.77 29.26
N VAL A 229 4.73 3.44 29.35
CA VAL A 229 3.91 2.61 28.46
C VAL A 229 2.41 2.91 28.63
N VAL A 230 1.97 3.24 29.85
CA VAL A 230 0.57 3.57 30.15
C VAL A 230 0.19 5.00 29.76
N GLN A 231 1.14 5.94 29.79
CA GLN A 231 0.88 7.35 29.46
C GLN A 231 1.00 7.66 27.95
N ASN A 232 1.79 6.89 27.20
CA ASN A 232 2.03 7.09 25.77
C ASN A 232 1.19 6.16 24.87
N THR A 233 -0.07 5.91 25.25
CA THR A 233 -0.99 5.06 24.47
C THR A 233 -1.32 5.63 23.08
N ASP A 234 -1.05 6.91 22.84
CA ASP A 234 -1.33 7.60 21.58
C ASP A 234 -0.16 7.58 20.57
N SER A 235 1.02 7.10 20.96
CA SER A 235 2.22 7.04 20.08
C SER A 235 2.58 5.65 19.58
N PHE A 236 1.83 4.62 19.97
CA PHE A 236 1.90 3.34 19.31
C PHE A 236 0.91 3.34 18.15
N ASP A 237 1.43 3.20 16.93
CA ASP A 237 0.65 2.79 15.77
C ASP A 237 -0.24 1.61 16.16
N ASN A 238 -1.52 1.91 16.39
CA ASN A 238 -2.58 1.01 16.86
C ASN A 238 -2.92 -0.13 15.87
N LYS A 239 -1.98 -0.47 14.99
CA LYS A 239 -2.10 -1.56 14.02
C LYS A 239 -1.19 -2.75 14.31
N LYS A 240 -0.16 -2.63 15.17
CA LYS A 240 0.85 -3.70 15.33
C LYS A 240 0.95 -4.34 16.72
N ILE A 241 0.30 -3.79 17.74
CA ILE A 241 0.37 -4.33 19.10
C ILE A 241 -1.06 -4.62 19.56
N ILE A 242 -1.32 -5.87 19.93
CA ILE A 242 -2.65 -6.45 20.24
C ILE A 242 -3.46 -6.86 18.98
N ASN A 243 -2.87 -7.73 18.16
CA ASN A 243 -3.65 -8.74 17.41
C ASN A 243 -3.04 -10.14 17.48
N ILE A 244 -2.05 -10.38 18.36
CA ILE A 244 -1.46 -11.71 18.55
C ILE A 244 -2.46 -12.68 19.22
N THR A 245 -3.43 -12.18 19.99
CA THR A 245 -4.54 -13.01 20.51
C THR A 245 -5.76 -13.08 19.58
N ARG A 246 -5.71 -12.43 18.41
CA ARG A 246 -6.85 -12.34 17.47
C ARG A 246 -6.56 -12.88 16.08
N GLN A 247 -5.31 -13.21 15.75
CA GLN A 247 -4.94 -13.63 14.40
C GLN A 247 -5.17 -15.10 14.09
N ASP A 248 -5.34 -15.96 15.09
CA ASP A 248 -5.79 -17.32 14.82
C ASP A 248 -6.88 -17.79 15.80
N PRO A 249 -8.16 -17.83 15.38
CA PRO A 249 -9.23 -18.36 16.21
C PRO A 249 -8.99 -19.81 16.64
N ARG A 250 -8.13 -20.57 15.92
CA ARG A 250 -7.77 -21.95 16.28
C ARG A 250 -6.82 -22.02 17.48
N ALA A 251 -5.77 -21.22 17.49
CA ALA A 251 -4.81 -21.18 18.60
C ALA A 251 -5.48 -20.73 19.91
N ALA A 252 -6.41 -19.78 19.84
CA ALA A 252 -7.18 -19.36 21.01
C ALA A 252 -8.09 -20.47 21.57
N GLU A 253 -8.72 -21.26 20.69
CA GLU A 253 -9.55 -22.39 21.09
C GLU A 253 -8.72 -23.50 21.75
N GLU A 254 -7.52 -23.78 21.23
CA GLU A 254 -6.59 -24.78 21.78
C GLU A 254 -6.03 -24.36 23.14
N ILE A 255 -5.66 -23.08 23.33
CA ILE A 255 -5.23 -22.55 24.63
C ILE A 255 -6.34 -22.68 25.69
N VAL A 256 -7.60 -22.42 25.31
CA VAL A 256 -8.75 -22.60 26.21
C VAL A 256 -8.96 -24.08 26.56
N LYS A 257 -8.79 -24.99 25.60
CA LYS A 257 -8.84 -26.45 25.85
C LYS A 257 -7.74 -26.88 26.81
N LEU A 258 -6.50 -26.44 26.60
CA LEU A 258 -5.36 -26.74 27.49
C LEU A 258 -5.60 -26.23 28.91
N ARG A 259 -6.13 -25.01 29.06
CA ARG A 259 -6.46 -24.42 30.37
C ARG A 259 -7.56 -25.21 31.09
N ASN A 260 -8.59 -25.65 30.37
CA ASN A 260 -9.68 -26.44 30.95
C ASN A 260 -9.19 -27.83 31.39
N VAL A 261 -8.33 -28.48 30.60
CA VAL A 261 -7.72 -29.77 30.96
C VAL A 261 -6.79 -29.62 32.18
N ALA A 262 -5.98 -28.56 32.23
CA ALA A 262 -5.12 -28.29 33.39
C ALA A 262 -5.93 -28.05 34.68
N ALA A 263 -7.03 -27.30 34.59
CA ALA A 263 -7.92 -27.04 35.73
C ALA A 263 -8.57 -28.33 36.26
N ASP A 264 -9.01 -29.23 35.37
CA ASP A 264 -9.59 -30.51 35.75
C ASP A 264 -8.54 -31.44 36.38
N GLN A 265 -7.31 -31.47 35.83
CA GLN A 265 -6.20 -32.21 36.42
C GLN A 265 -5.84 -31.73 37.83
N HIS A 266 -5.78 -30.41 38.06
CA HIS A 266 -5.55 -29.87 39.40
C HIS A 266 -6.66 -30.27 40.39
N ARG A 267 -7.91 -30.35 39.94
CA ARG A 267 -9.04 -30.81 40.75
C ARG A 267 -8.90 -32.28 41.13
N ILE A 268 -8.51 -33.14 40.19
CA ILE A 268 -8.27 -34.56 40.43
C ILE A 268 -7.11 -34.76 41.40
N ILE A 269 -6.00 -34.04 41.22
CA ILE A 269 -4.85 -34.09 42.12
C ILE A 269 -5.24 -33.68 43.54
N ASN A 270 -5.95 -32.57 43.72
CA ASN A 270 -6.41 -32.14 45.04
C ASN A 270 -7.36 -33.16 45.70
N ASN A 271 -8.24 -33.79 44.92
CA ASN A 271 -9.12 -34.84 45.43
C ASN A 271 -8.35 -36.09 45.86
N LEU A 272 -7.30 -36.48 45.12
CA LEU A 272 -6.45 -37.63 45.45
C LEU A 272 -5.55 -37.33 46.65
N GLN A 273 -5.00 -36.13 46.75
CA GLN A 273 -4.27 -35.66 47.94
C GLN A 273 -5.15 -35.71 49.19
N LYS A 274 -6.39 -35.22 49.08
CA LYS A 274 -7.36 -35.29 50.17
C LYS A 274 -7.71 -36.73 50.54
N LYS A 275 -7.91 -37.63 49.56
CA LYS A 275 -8.11 -39.06 49.82
C LYS A 275 -6.89 -39.72 50.48
N LEU A 276 -5.67 -39.27 50.15
CA LEU A 276 -4.44 -39.75 50.79
C LEU A 276 -4.34 -39.31 52.25
N GLU A 277 -4.78 -38.09 52.56
CA GLU A 277 -4.87 -37.56 53.93
C GLU A 277 -5.96 -38.27 54.76
N GLU A 278 -7.09 -38.61 54.15
CA GLU A 278 -8.22 -39.28 54.80
C GLU A 278 -8.05 -40.81 54.92
N ALA A 279 -7.18 -41.43 54.12
CA ALA A 279 -6.91 -42.86 54.18
C ALA A 279 -6.22 -43.24 55.49
N THR A 280 -6.83 -44.15 56.25
CA THR A 280 -6.34 -44.57 57.58
C THR A 280 -5.60 -45.90 57.53
N THR A 281 -5.86 -46.73 56.52
CA THR A 281 -5.23 -48.04 56.34
C THR A 281 -4.07 -47.98 55.36
N ALA A 282 -3.07 -48.86 55.55
CA ALA A 282 -1.90 -48.92 54.68
C ALA A 282 -2.24 -49.35 53.24
N GLU A 283 -3.21 -50.27 53.09
CA GLU A 283 -3.68 -50.73 51.78
C GLU A 283 -4.39 -49.61 50.99
N GLU A 284 -5.25 -48.81 51.63
CA GLU A 284 -5.91 -47.68 50.98
C GLU A 284 -4.91 -46.61 50.54
N LYS A 285 -3.87 -46.34 51.35
CA LYS A 285 -2.79 -45.41 50.97
C LYS A 285 -2.03 -45.91 49.76
N GLU A 286 -1.73 -47.21 49.67
CA GLU A 286 -1.00 -47.78 48.55
C GLU A 286 -1.82 -47.70 47.25
N ILE A 287 -3.14 -47.94 47.31
CA ILE A 287 -4.05 -47.76 46.17
C ILE A 287 -4.06 -46.29 45.69
N VAL A 288 -4.15 -45.33 46.62
CA VAL A 288 -4.15 -43.90 46.27
C VAL A 288 -2.79 -43.47 45.69
N ILE A 289 -1.67 -43.99 46.21
CA ILE A 289 -0.33 -43.71 45.67
C ILE A 289 -0.20 -44.21 44.23
N VAL A 290 -0.69 -45.42 43.93
CA VAL A 290 -0.68 -45.97 42.57
C VAL A 290 -1.56 -45.13 41.63
N GLU A 291 -2.73 -44.68 42.09
CA GLU A 291 -3.61 -43.81 41.30
C GLU A 291 -2.95 -42.44 41.04
N LEU A 292 -2.27 -41.87 42.03
CA LEU A 292 -1.55 -40.59 41.92
C LEU A 292 -0.33 -40.71 41.00
N GLN A 293 0.39 -41.83 41.06
CA GLN A 293 1.50 -42.13 40.13
C GLN A 293 1.00 -42.29 38.69
N GLN A 294 -0.18 -42.90 38.49
CA GLN A 294 -0.79 -43.01 37.18
C GLN A 294 -1.23 -41.65 36.63
N GLN A 295 -1.79 -40.77 37.47
CA GLN A 295 -2.13 -39.40 37.07
C GLN A 295 -0.88 -38.57 36.75
N LEU A 296 0.19 -38.71 37.53
CA LEU A 296 1.47 -38.06 37.26
C LEU A 296 2.04 -38.49 35.90
N GLN A 297 1.97 -39.78 35.58
CA GLN A 297 2.42 -40.30 34.28
C GLN A 297 1.59 -39.76 33.11
N ARG A 298 0.27 -39.60 33.29
CA ARG A 298 -0.59 -38.93 32.30
C ARG A 298 -0.23 -37.46 32.14
N GLN A 299 0.08 -36.77 33.24
CA GLN A 299 0.50 -35.37 33.22
C GLN A 299 1.83 -35.19 32.49
N VAL A 300 2.82 -36.07 32.73
CA VAL A 300 4.09 -36.04 32.00
C VAL A 300 3.87 -36.21 30.50
N ARG A 301 3.02 -37.16 30.08
CA ARG A 301 2.69 -37.33 28.66
C ARG A 301 1.97 -36.11 28.09
N PHE A 302 1.02 -35.54 28.83
CA PHE A 302 0.30 -34.35 28.40
C PHE A 302 1.23 -33.13 28.26
N VAL A 303 2.17 -32.94 29.18
CA VAL A 303 3.18 -31.87 29.09
C VAL A 303 4.03 -32.06 27.83
N GLN A 304 4.50 -33.28 27.56
CA GLN A 304 5.25 -33.58 26.33
C GLN A 304 4.44 -33.31 25.05
N GLU A 305 3.16 -33.72 25.01
CA GLU A 305 2.26 -33.43 23.90
C GLU A 305 2.04 -31.91 23.74
N SER A 306 1.92 -31.18 24.85
CA SER A 306 1.78 -29.72 24.83
C SER A 306 3.06 -29.00 24.38
N GLU A 307 4.24 -29.48 24.78
CA GLU A 307 5.54 -28.96 24.31
C GLU A 307 5.68 -29.16 22.80
N THR A 308 5.26 -30.32 22.29
CA THR A 308 5.28 -30.62 20.86
C THR A 308 4.33 -29.70 20.09
N CYS A 309 3.14 -29.44 20.63
CA CYS A 309 2.16 -28.51 20.04
C CYS A 309 2.67 -27.06 20.06
N ILE A 310 3.26 -26.61 21.17
CA ILE A 310 3.89 -25.28 21.26
C ILE A 310 5.00 -25.15 20.24
N GLN A 311 5.86 -26.16 20.10
CA GLN A 311 6.94 -26.15 19.11
C GLN A 311 6.41 -26.05 17.67
N LEU A 312 5.32 -26.76 17.35
CA LEU A 312 4.66 -26.63 16.05
C LEU A 312 4.08 -25.22 15.82
N LEU A 313 3.50 -24.61 16.85
CA LEU A 313 3.00 -23.23 16.78
C LEU A 313 4.13 -22.21 16.66
N GLU A 314 5.26 -22.43 17.35
CA GLU A 314 6.46 -21.60 17.22
C GLU A 314 7.06 -21.69 15.82
N ASP A 315 7.12 -22.89 15.23
CA ASP A 315 7.58 -23.12 13.86
C ASP A 315 6.63 -22.46 12.84
N GLU A 316 5.31 -22.56 13.03
CA GLU A 316 4.31 -21.90 12.19
C GLU A 316 4.40 -20.37 12.28
N LEU A 317 4.64 -19.85 13.49
CA LEU A 317 4.86 -18.43 13.73
C LEU A 317 6.17 -17.93 13.09
N ALA A 318 7.25 -18.70 13.19
CA ALA A 318 8.51 -18.39 12.53
C ALA A 318 8.35 -18.33 11.00
N LYS A 319 7.61 -19.30 10.43
CA LYS A 319 7.30 -19.33 8.99
C LYS A 319 6.43 -18.15 8.57
N ALA A 320 5.42 -17.79 9.36
CA ALA A 320 4.58 -16.62 9.09
C ALA A 320 5.40 -15.32 9.13
N HIS A 321 6.35 -15.19 10.06
CA HIS A 321 7.26 -14.05 10.11
C HIS A 321 8.18 -13.98 8.89
N GLU A 322 8.71 -15.12 8.43
CA GLU A 322 9.51 -15.16 7.20
C GLU A 322 8.69 -14.70 5.98
N GLU A 323 7.44 -15.13 5.86
CA GLU A 323 6.55 -14.70 4.77
C GLU A 323 6.26 -13.19 4.83
N ILE A 324 6.07 -12.63 6.02
CA ILE A 324 5.90 -11.17 6.20
C ILE A 324 7.15 -10.43 5.73
N VAL A 325 8.34 -10.88 6.13
CA VAL A 325 9.61 -10.24 5.71
C VAL A 325 9.78 -10.31 4.19
N LEU A 326 9.38 -11.40 3.55
CA LEU A 326 9.39 -11.52 2.09
C LEU A 326 8.40 -10.55 1.46
N LYS A 327 7.17 -10.44 1.98
CA LYS A 327 6.17 -9.49 1.47
C LYS A 327 6.62 -8.04 1.64
N ASP A 328 7.23 -7.69 2.75
CA ASP A 328 7.77 -6.35 2.99
C ASP A 328 8.86 -6.01 1.95
N LYS A 329 9.79 -6.94 1.68
CA LYS A 329 10.78 -6.76 0.62
C LYS A 329 10.14 -6.56 -0.76
N THR A 330 9.11 -7.35 -1.09
CA THR A 330 8.40 -7.16 -2.37
C THR A 330 7.68 -5.84 -2.43
N LEU A 331 7.11 -5.35 -1.33
CA LEU A 331 6.49 -4.03 -1.27
C LEU A 331 7.51 -2.92 -1.51
N ASP A 332 8.68 -2.99 -0.88
CA ASP A 332 9.77 -2.03 -1.10
C ASP A 332 10.24 -2.04 -2.57
N GLU A 333 10.42 -3.21 -3.18
CA GLU A 333 10.75 -3.33 -4.60
C GLU A 333 9.67 -2.72 -5.50
N THR A 334 8.39 -2.96 -5.20
CA THR A 334 7.29 -2.35 -5.96
C THR A 334 7.21 -0.83 -5.76
N SER A 335 7.56 -0.33 -4.57
CA SER A 335 7.60 1.10 -4.28
C SER A 335 8.70 1.78 -5.10
N LEU A 336 9.90 1.19 -5.16
CA LEU A 336 11.00 1.69 -5.99
C LEU A 336 10.65 1.69 -7.48
N LEU A 337 10.03 0.61 -7.98
CA LEU A 337 9.56 0.54 -9.37
C LEU A 337 8.46 1.58 -9.67
N SER A 338 7.61 1.89 -8.70
CA SER A 338 6.59 2.94 -8.82
C SER A 338 7.23 4.32 -8.92
N GLU A 339 8.24 4.60 -8.09
CA GLU A 339 8.99 5.86 -8.13
C GLU A 339 9.73 6.02 -9.46
N GLU A 340 10.42 4.98 -9.94
CA GLU A 340 11.10 4.99 -11.24
C GLU A 340 10.09 5.23 -12.38
N ASN A 341 8.94 4.58 -12.36
CA ASN A 341 7.87 4.84 -13.33
C ASN A 341 7.37 6.30 -13.29
N GLN A 342 7.29 6.90 -12.10
CA GLN A 342 6.92 8.31 -11.97
C GLN A 342 8.00 9.24 -12.55
N GLN A 343 9.28 8.94 -12.33
CA GLN A 343 10.40 9.67 -12.92
C GLN A 343 10.45 9.52 -14.46
N ILE A 344 10.18 8.32 -14.98
CA ILE A 344 10.07 8.10 -16.43
C ILE A 344 8.89 8.90 -17.01
N LYS A 345 7.75 8.95 -16.31
CA LYS A 345 6.60 9.77 -16.75
C LYS A 345 6.92 11.26 -16.76
N SER A 346 7.61 11.78 -15.74
CA SER A 346 7.96 13.20 -15.70
C SER A 346 8.99 13.58 -16.77
N THR A 347 10.01 12.73 -16.98
CA THR A 347 10.99 12.93 -18.06
C THR A 347 10.36 12.87 -19.45
N LEU A 348 9.45 11.91 -19.69
CA LEU A 348 8.71 11.82 -20.96
C LEU A 348 7.80 13.04 -21.18
N HIS A 349 7.15 13.53 -20.11
CA HIS A 349 6.35 14.75 -20.19
C HIS A 349 7.22 15.96 -20.54
N ASN A 350 8.38 16.13 -19.89
CA ASN A 350 9.32 17.20 -20.19
C ASN A 350 9.84 17.11 -21.63
N PHE A 351 10.20 15.92 -22.10
CA PHE A 351 10.63 15.70 -23.48
C PHE A 351 9.51 16.03 -24.49
N THR A 352 8.26 15.74 -24.15
CA THR A 352 7.10 16.07 -24.99
C THR A 352 6.86 17.58 -25.06
N LEU A 353 7.00 18.29 -23.93
CA LEU A 353 6.94 19.75 -23.89
C LEU A 353 8.07 20.38 -24.71
N GLU A 354 9.31 19.92 -24.50
CA GLU A 354 10.47 20.40 -25.24
C GLU A 354 10.32 20.14 -26.75
N SER A 355 9.86 18.94 -27.14
CA SER A 355 9.58 18.62 -28.54
C SER A 355 8.51 19.53 -29.14
N ARG A 356 7.47 19.89 -28.36
CA ARG A 356 6.43 20.82 -28.79
C ARG A 356 6.99 22.22 -28.99
N ASP A 357 7.80 22.70 -28.07
CA ASP A 357 8.40 24.03 -28.14
C ASP A 357 9.40 24.14 -29.31
N LEU A 358 10.17 23.08 -29.56
CA LEU A 358 11.07 22.99 -30.70
C LEU A 358 10.30 22.97 -32.03
N LEU A 359 9.19 22.22 -32.11
CA LEU A 359 8.30 22.24 -33.28
C LEU A 359 7.67 23.62 -33.52
N ASN A 360 7.26 24.32 -32.45
CA ASN A 360 6.75 25.68 -32.57
C ASN A 360 7.84 26.62 -33.10
N SER A 361 9.06 26.54 -32.58
CA SER A 361 10.19 27.33 -33.06
C SER A 361 10.54 27.02 -34.51
N ILE A 362 10.45 25.76 -34.95
CA ILE A 362 10.62 25.38 -36.36
C ILE A 362 9.53 26.02 -37.22
N ASN A 363 8.26 25.94 -36.81
CA ASN A 363 7.17 26.57 -37.55
C ASN A 363 7.35 28.09 -37.66
N GLU A 364 7.74 28.77 -36.57
CA GLU A 364 8.03 30.20 -36.58
C GLU A 364 9.16 30.53 -37.57
N LEU A 365 10.24 29.73 -37.58
CA LEU A 365 11.33 29.89 -38.53
C LEU A 365 10.91 29.58 -39.97
N GLU A 366 10.03 28.61 -40.22
CA GLU A 366 9.47 28.33 -41.53
C GLU A 366 8.60 29.49 -42.03
N GLU A 367 7.73 30.03 -41.17
CA GLU A 367 6.91 31.21 -41.48
C GLU A 367 7.78 32.43 -41.78
N GLU A 368 8.83 32.69 -40.98
CA GLU A 368 9.77 33.79 -41.24
C GLU A 368 10.50 33.59 -42.57
N ASN A 369 10.95 32.37 -42.87
CA ASN A 369 11.64 32.06 -44.12
C ASN A 369 10.73 32.24 -45.34
N ASP A 370 9.47 31.82 -45.25
CA ASP A 370 8.49 32.02 -46.31
C ASP A 370 8.13 33.50 -46.48
N SER A 371 8.03 34.25 -45.39
CA SER A 371 7.87 35.71 -45.39
C SER A 371 9.05 36.40 -46.10
N LEU A 372 10.28 35.98 -45.79
CA LEU A 372 11.50 36.49 -46.41
C LEU A 372 11.56 36.14 -47.91
N LYS A 373 11.22 34.90 -48.30
CA LYS A 373 11.11 34.50 -49.71
C LYS A 373 10.06 35.31 -50.45
N GLN A 374 8.91 35.58 -49.83
CA GLN A 374 7.86 36.39 -50.43
C GLN A 374 8.32 37.84 -50.60
N ASN A 375 9.02 38.41 -49.61
CA ASN A 375 9.61 39.75 -49.69
C ASN A 375 10.70 39.84 -50.77
N MET A 376 11.55 38.82 -50.91
CA MET A 376 12.54 38.73 -52.00
C MET A 376 11.88 38.61 -53.38
N ASN A 377 10.83 37.79 -53.50
CA ASN A 377 10.08 37.64 -54.74
C ASN A 377 9.24 38.87 -55.09
N GLN A 378 8.82 39.69 -54.12
CA GLN A 378 8.17 40.98 -54.35
C GLN A 378 9.16 42.10 -54.70
N THR A 379 10.43 41.98 -54.30
CA THR A 379 11.50 42.89 -54.74
C THR A 379 12.12 42.49 -56.10
N ALA A 380 11.84 41.28 -56.59
CA ALA A 380 12.36 40.77 -57.86
C ALA A 380 11.67 41.26 -59.17
N PRO A 381 10.41 41.77 -59.23
CA PRO A 381 9.81 42.18 -60.50
C PRO A 381 9.81 43.70 -60.72
N ILE A 382 10.63 44.47 -59.99
CA ILE A 382 10.81 45.93 -60.21
C ILE A 382 12.29 46.27 -60.41
N ALA A 383 12.94 45.54 -61.32
CA ALA A 383 14.31 45.84 -61.76
C ALA A 383 14.37 46.05 -63.28
N THR A 384 13.43 46.82 -63.82
CA THR A 384 13.54 47.45 -65.15
C THR A 384 12.90 48.83 -65.12
N HIS A 385 13.59 49.80 -64.48
CA HIS A 385 13.85 51.14 -65.00
C HIS A 385 14.19 52.13 -63.87
N ALA A 386 15.48 52.50 -63.85
CA ALA A 386 16.08 53.77 -63.39
C ALA A 386 15.85 54.24 -61.93
N VAL A 387 16.89 54.93 -61.39
CA VAL A 387 16.97 55.60 -60.06
C VAL A 387 17.43 54.60 -58.97
N THR A 388 18.54 54.74 -58.22
CA THR A 388 19.42 55.87 -57.87
C THR A 388 20.75 55.34 -57.29
N LYS A 389 21.81 56.14 -57.41
CA LYS A 389 23.12 55.94 -56.76
C LYS A 389 23.10 55.94 -55.21
N GLU A 390 21.95 56.10 -54.57
CA GLU A 390 21.79 56.17 -53.10
C GLU A 390 21.64 54.79 -52.44
N THR A 391 20.95 53.84 -53.07
CA THR A 391 20.76 52.48 -52.50
C THR A 391 22.06 51.67 -52.46
N VAL A 392 23.01 51.94 -53.36
CA VAL A 392 24.35 51.33 -53.30
C VAL A 392 25.17 51.91 -52.15
N SER A 393 25.00 53.20 -51.82
CA SER A 393 25.66 53.82 -50.68
C SER A 393 25.14 53.27 -49.35
N ASP A 394 23.83 53.11 -49.21
CA ASP A 394 23.24 52.60 -47.96
C ASP A 394 23.43 51.09 -47.81
N SER A 395 23.41 50.33 -48.91
CA SER A 395 23.79 48.90 -48.88
C SER A 395 25.25 48.72 -48.46
N ASN A 396 26.16 49.56 -48.94
CA ASN A 396 27.56 49.52 -48.51
C ASN A 396 27.74 49.92 -47.03
N LYS A 397 26.98 50.90 -46.52
CA LYS A 397 26.99 51.27 -45.09
C LYS A 397 26.47 50.15 -44.21
N ILE A 398 25.37 49.51 -44.60
CA ILE A 398 24.82 48.35 -43.89
C ILE A 398 25.83 47.20 -43.92
N HIS A 399 26.54 46.99 -45.03
CA HIS A 399 27.58 45.95 -45.10
C HIS A 399 28.78 46.25 -44.18
N THR A 400 29.18 47.52 -44.06
CA THR A 400 30.23 47.92 -43.10
C THR A 400 29.77 47.76 -41.66
N GLU A 401 28.54 48.14 -41.32
CA GLU A 401 27.97 47.97 -39.98
C GLU A 401 27.82 46.47 -39.62
N LEU A 402 27.42 45.63 -40.57
CA LEU A 402 27.37 44.17 -40.38
C LEU A 402 28.75 43.56 -40.18
N SER A 403 29.76 44.06 -40.90
CA SER A 403 31.14 43.62 -40.72
C SER A 403 31.69 44.04 -39.36
N GLU A 404 31.34 45.23 -38.89
CA GLU A 404 31.75 45.74 -37.58
C GLU A 404 31.03 44.98 -36.45
N LEU A 405 29.74 44.69 -36.60
CA LEU A 405 28.97 43.89 -35.65
C LEU A 405 29.46 42.43 -35.57
N LYS A 406 29.81 41.82 -36.71
CA LYS A 406 30.45 40.49 -36.74
C LYS A 406 31.80 40.49 -36.03
N LYS A 407 32.59 41.55 -36.18
CA LYS A 407 33.86 41.69 -35.47
C LYS A 407 33.65 41.83 -33.96
N GLN A 408 32.68 42.64 -33.54
CA GLN A 408 32.33 42.78 -32.12
C GLN A 408 31.82 41.46 -31.53
N TYR A 409 31.05 40.68 -32.29
CA TYR A 409 30.57 39.36 -31.86
C TYR A 409 31.72 38.36 -31.69
N ALA A 410 32.68 38.35 -32.63
CA ALA A 410 33.88 37.52 -32.54
C ALA A 410 34.76 37.90 -31.34
N GLU A 411 34.96 39.20 -31.07
CA GLU A 411 35.68 39.67 -29.88
C GLU A 411 34.94 39.31 -28.57
N LEU A 412 33.61 39.32 -28.58
CA LEU A 412 32.81 38.91 -27.42
C LEU A 412 32.90 37.40 -27.17
N GLU A 413 32.90 36.61 -28.24
CA GLU A 413 33.06 35.15 -28.18
C GLU A 413 34.46 34.77 -27.70
N GLU A 414 35.51 35.45 -28.17
CA GLU A 414 36.89 35.28 -27.69
C GLU A 414 37.00 35.62 -26.20
N ARG A 415 36.42 36.76 -25.77
CA ARG A 415 36.37 37.12 -24.35
C ARG A 415 35.58 36.13 -23.50
N TYR A 416 34.48 35.59 -24.03
CA TYR A 416 33.68 34.59 -23.32
C TYR A 416 34.45 33.26 -23.19
N LEU A 417 35.17 32.85 -24.23
CA LEU A 417 36.05 31.69 -24.22
C LEU A 417 37.20 31.86 -23.23
N ASP A 418 37.87 33.02 -23.21
CA ASP A 418 38.90 33.34 -22.23
C ASP A 418 38.35 33.32 -20.80
N LEU A 419 37.16 33.89 -20.58
CA LEU A 419 36.54 33.88 -19.25
C LEU A 419 36.22 32.45 -18.79
N LYS A 420 35.70 31.62 -19.70
CA LYS A 420 35.37 30.22 -19.42
C LYS A 420 36.61 29.34 -19.22
N LEU A 421 37.71 29.62 -19.93
CA LEU A 421 39.00 28.97 -19.74
C LEU A 421 39.71 29.43 -18.46
N SER A 422 39.47 30.66 -18.01
CA SER A 422 40.01 31.17 -16.73
C SER A 422 39.26 30.66 -15.48
N GLN A 423 38.07 30.08 -15.66
CA GLN A 423 37.25 29.50 -14.59
C GLN A 423 37.41 27.97 -14.43
N LEU A 424 38.25 27.36 -15.27
CA LEU A 424 38.77 25.99 -15.14
C LEU A 424 40.21 26.06 -14.61
#